data_AF-A0A9D5HPB4-F1
#
_entry.id   AF-A0A9D5HPB4-F1
#
_cell.length_a   1.000
_cell.length_b   1.000
_cell.length_c   1.000
_cell.angle_alpha   90.00
_cell.angle_beta   90.00
_cell.angle_gamma   90.00
#
_symmetry.space_group_name_H-M   'P 1'
#
loop_
_entity.id
_entity.type
_entity.pdbx_description
1 polymer ?
#
loop_
_entity_poly.entity_id
_entity_poly.type
_entity_poly.pdbx_seq_one_letter_code
_entity_poly.pdbx_strand_id
1 'polypeptide(L)' 'MYQDFDITWGENQAKFLDNGQLLILSLDKASGSGFQSKNEYLFGKFDMQLKLVSGNSAGTVTTYYLSSQGPDQDERL' A
#
# COMPACT_ATOMS: atom_id res chain seq x y z
N MET A 1 -10.28 5.04 -3.05
CA MET A 1 -8.82 4.86 -2.91
C MET A 1 -8.04 6.00 -3.55
N TYR A 2 -8.22 6.30 -4.84
CA TYR A 2 -7.43 7.35 -5.53
C TYR A 2 -7.53 8.75 -4.88
N GLN A 3 -8.65 9.07 -4.23
CA GLN A 3 -8.81 10.34 -3.53
C GLN A 3 -7.97 10.41 -2.25
N ASP A 4 -7.72 9.28 -1.60
CA ASP A 4 -7.18 9.19 -0.23
C ASP A 4 -5.70 8.76 -0.19
N PHE A 5 -5.22 8.11 -1.25
CA PHE A 5 -3.88 7.52 -1.32
C PHE A 5 -3.13 7.96 -2.58
N ASP A 6 -1.81 8.08 -2.45
CA ASP A 6 -0.86 8.26 -3.53
C ASP A 6 0.01 7.02 -3.70
N ILE A 7 0.41 6.75 -4.95
CA ILE A 7 1.42 5.73 -5.26
C ILE A 7 2.79 6.36 -4.98
N THR A 8 3.57 5.75 -4.09
CA THR A 8 4.88 6.27 -3.67
C THR A 8 6.04 5.51 -4.31
N TRP A 9 5.81 4.27 -4.76
CA TRP A 9 6.82 3.44 -5.40
C TRP A 9 6.20 2.49 -6.44
N GLY A 10 6.98 2.15 -7.47
CA GLY A 10 6.64 1.11 -8.44
C GLY A 10 5.83 1.64 -9.61
N GLU A 11 6.39 2.63 -10.33
CA GLU A 11 5.77 3.37 -11.45
C GLU A 11 4.74 2.58 -12.28
N ASN A 12 5.15 1.45 -12.89
CA ASN A 12 4.27 0.62 -13.72
C ASN A 12 3.65 -0.57 -12.95
N GLN A 13 4.05 -0.74 -11.70
CA GLN A 13 3.78 -1.88 -10.83
C GLN A 13 2.64 -1.57 -9.85
N ALA A 14 2.26 -0.30 -9.72
CA ALA A 14 1.07 0.16 -9.01
C ALA A 14 0.13 0.89 -9.96
N LYS A 15 -1.17 0.58 -9.88
CA LYS A 15 -2.19 1.30 -10.67
C LYS A 15 -3.55 1.30 -10.02
N PHE A 16 -4.25 2.41 -10.20
CA PHE A 16 -5.66 2.53 -9.88
C PHE A 16 -6.51 2.02 -11.04
N LEU A 17 -7.49 1.17 -10.73
CA LEU A 17 -8.51 0.66 -11.63
C LEU A 17 -9.90 1.03 -11.08
N ASP A 18 -10.95 0.68 -11.82
CA ASP A 18 -12.35 0.87 -11.43
C ASP A 18 -12.63 2.30 -10.92
N ASN A 19 -12.21 3.29 -11.70
CA ASN A 19 -12.33 4.72 -11.37
C ASN A 19 -11.72 5.09 -10.00
N GLY A 20 -10.61 4.45 -9.61
CA GLY A 20 -9.89 4.76 -8.37
C GLY A 20 -10.44 4.04 -7.13
N GLN A 21 -11.28 3.03 -7.31
CA GLN A 21 -11.79 2.18 -6.23
C GLN A 21 -10.88 1.00 -5.92
N LEU A 22 -10.18 0.49 -6.94
CA LEU A 22 -9.26 -0.63 -6.81
C LEU A 22 -7.82 -0.17 -7.00
N LEU A 23 -6.93 -0.53 -6.09
CA LEU A 23 -5.49 -0.36 -6.23
C LEU A 23 -4.86 -1.74 -6.43
N ILE A 24 -4.14 -1.92 -7.53
CA ILE A 24 -3.37 -3.14 -7.79
C ILE A 24 -1.90 -2.84 -7.58
N LEU A 25 -1.26 -3.64 -6.72
CA LEU A 25 0.18 -3.68 -6.52
C LEU A 25 0.73 -4.97 -7.13
N SER A 26 1.89 -4.87 -7.74
CA SER A 26 2.63 -5.99 -8.31
C SER A 26 4.10 -5.92 -7.92
N LEU A 27 4.73 -7.09 -7.95
CA LEU A 27 6.15 -7.29 -7.68
C LEU A 27 6.71 -8.15 -8.81
N ASP A 28 7.81 -7.71 -9.39
CA ASP A 28 8.61 -8.51 -10.29
C ASP A 28 10.09 -8.48 -9.86
N LYS A 29 10.99 -9.00 -10.70
CA LYS A 29 12.42 -9.04 -10.38
C LYS A 29 13.08 -7.67 -10.36
N ALA A 30 12.51 -6.69 -11.05
CA ALA A 30 13.07 -5.35 -11.16
C ALA A 30 12.62 -4.47 -9.98
N SER A 31 11.36 -4.55 -9.57
CA SER A 31 10.85 -3.73 -8.46
C SER A 31 9.55 -4.25 -7.85
N GLY A 32 9.30 -3.81 -6.60
CA GLY A 32 7.99 -3.87 -5.96
C GLY A 32 7.16 -2.61 -6.21
N SER A 33 6.13 -2.42 -5.39
CA SER A 33 5.25 -1.25 -5.45
C SER A 33 4.68 -0.89 -4.06
N GLY A 34 4.27 0.35 -3.89
CA GLY A 34 3.79 0.87 -2.62
C GLY A 34 2.90 2.11 -2.77
N PHE A 35 2.11 2.37 -1.73
CA PHE A 35 1.23 3.52 -1.63
C PHE A 35 1.25 4.08 -0.21
N GLN A 36 0.83 5.33 -0.07
CA GLN A 36 0.73 6.02 1.21
C GLN A 36 -0.54 6.88 1.24
N SER A 37 -1.11 7.10 2.42
CA SER A 37 -2.21 8.05 2.57
C SER A 37 -1.73 9.48 2.29
N LYS A 38 -2.58 10.28 1.64
CA LYS A 38 -2.28 11.69 1.35
C LYS A 38 -2.21 12.54 2.61
N ASN A 39 -2.95 12.13 3.64
CA ASN A 39 -3.03 12.83 4.90
C ASN A 39 -2.44 11.97 6.02
N GLU A 40 -1.94 12.66 7.04
CA GLU A 40 -1.55 12.07 8.31
C GLU A 40 -2.73 12.09 9.28
N TYR A 41 -2.79 11.09 10.15
CA TYR A 41 -3.88 10.92 11.10
C TYR A 41 -3.33 10.57 12.48
N LEU A 42 -3.84 11.25 13.51
CA LEU A 42 -3.49 10.95 14.90
C LEU A 42 -4.37 9.83 15.49
N PHE A 43 -5.65 9.79 15.09
CA PHE A 43 -6.62 8.78 15.49
C PHE A 43 -7.53 8.44 14.32
N GLY A 44 -8.00 7.19 14.25
CA GLY A 44 -8.94 6.76 13.22
C GLY A 44 -9.17 5.25 13.24
N LYS A 45 -10.16 4.82 12.48
CA LYS A 45 -10.34 3.41 12.11
C LYS A 45 -9.97 3.28 10.63
N PHE A 46 -9.05 2.36 10.34
CA PHE A 46 -8.55 2.14 9.00
C PHE A 46 -8.89 0.71 8.59
N ASP A 47 -9.85 0.59 7.69
CA ASP A 47 -10.30 -0.70 7.16
C ASP A 47 -9.91 -0.81 5.69
N MET A 48 -9.34 -1.95 5.30
CA MET A 48 -8.99 -2.24 3.92
C MET A 48 -9.39 -3.67 3.54
N GLN A 49 -9.96 -3.82 2.35
CA GLN A 49 -10.18 -5.14 1.76
C GLN A 49 -8.96 -5.51 0.92
N LEU A 50 -8.31 -6.62 1.28
CA LEU A 50 -7.10 -7.10 0.63
C LEU A 50 -7.36 -8.44 -0.06
N LYS A 51 -6.90 -8.57 -1.30
CA LYS A 51 -6.83 -9.85 -2.02
C LYS A 51 -5.36 -10.14 -2.33
N LEU A 52 -4.83 -11.19 -1.71
CA LEU A 52 -3.43 -11.58 -1.88
C LEU A 52 -3.19 -12.34 -3.19
N VAL A 53 -1.93 -12.36 -3.62
CA VAL A 53 -1.49 -13.12 -4.80
C VAL A 53 -1.83 -14.60 -4.64
N SER A 54 -2.42 -15.18 -5.68
CA SER A 54 -2.72 -16.61 -5.73
C SER A 54 -1.54 -17.43 -6.24
N GLY A 55 -1.39 -18.67 -5.77
CA GLY A 55 -0.36 -19.59 -6.24
C GLY A 55 0.93 -19.53 -5.40
N ASN A 56 2.09 -19.74 -6.03
CA ASN A 56 3.36 -19.70 -5.33
C ASN A 56 3.78 -18.25 -5.04
N SER A 57 3.76 -17.89 -3.76
CA SER A 57 4.14 -16.56 -3.25
C SER A 57 5.34 -16.63 -2.30
N ALA A 58 6.14 -17.70 -2.34
CA ALA A 58 7.28 -17.87 -1.44
C ALA A 58 8.24 -16.67 -1.55
N GLY A 59 8.62 -16.12 -0.40
CA GLY A 59 9.50 -14.94 -0.32
C GLY A 59 8.85 -13.60 -0.65
N THR A 60 7.54 -13.56 -0.94
CA THR A 60 6.79 -12.31 -1.11
C THR A 60 6.16 -11.88 0.20
N VAL A 61 6.23 -10.58 0.51
CA VAL A 61 5.54 -9.99 1.66
C VAL A 61 4.57 -8.92 1.13
N THR A 62 3.35 -8.93 1.64
CA THR A 62 2.37 -7.85 1.45
C THR A 62 2.08 -7.25 2.81
N THR A 63 2.28 -5.94 2.96
CA THR A 63 2.07 -5.23 4.23
C THR A 63 1.01 -4.15 4.08
N TYR A 64 0.29 -3.92 5.16
CA TYR A 64 -0.58 -2.77 5.38
C TYR A 64 -0.36 -2.36 6.83
N TYR A 65 0.08 -1.12 7.05
CA TYR A 65 0.50 -0.65 8.37
C TYR A 65 0.36 0.87 8.46
N LEU A 66 0.40 1.38 9.68
CA LEU A 66 0.49 2.80 9.98
C LEU A 66 1.88 3.10 10.55
N SER A 67 2.45 4.23 10.12
CA SER A 67 3.73 4.72 10.63
C SER A 67 3.66 6.23 10.83
N SER A 68 4.17 6.71 11.97
CA SER A 68 4.48 8.14 12.11
C SER A 68 5.72 8.51 11.29
N GLN A 69 5.90 9.80 11.03
CA GLN A 69 7.10 10.34 10.40
C GLN A 69 8.00 10.98 11.47
N GLY A 70 9.31 10.79 11.36
CA GLY A 70 10.29 11.43 12.25
C GLY A 70 11.24 10.45 12.95
N PRO A 71 12.19 10.97 13.75
CA PRO A 71 13.24 10.17 14.38
C PRO A 71 12.73 9.22 15.47
N ASP A 72 11.61 9.56 16.12
CA ASP A 72 10.94 8.72 17.12
C ASP A 72 9.72 8.02 16.49
N GLN A 73 9.98 7.17 15.50
CA GLN A 73 8.96 6.50 14.68
C GLN A 73 8.13 5.50 15.52
N ASP A 74 6.80 5.58 15.42
CA ASP A 74 5.84 4.58 15.93
C ASP A 74 5.24 3.85 14.73
N GLU A 75 5.27 2.50 14.75
CA GLU A 75 4.75 1.63 13.70
C GLU A 75 3.68 0.69 14.25
N ARG A 76 2.54 0.57 13.55
CA ARG A 76 1.43 -0.32 13.92
C ARG A 76 0.93 -1.13 12.74
N LEU A 77 0.79 -2.45 12.94
CA LEU A 77 0.34 -3.44 11.96
C LEU A 77 -1.18 -3.65 12.02
#